data_AF-A0A485CY69-F1
#
_entry.id   AF-A0A485CY69-F1
#
_cell.length_a   1.000
_cell.length_b   1.000
_cell.length_c   1.000
_cell.angle_alpha   90.00
_cell.angle_beta   90.00
_cell.angle_gamma   90.00
#
_symmetry.space_group_name_H-M   'P 1'
#
loop_
_entity.id
_entity.type
_entity.pdbx_description
1 polymer ?
#
loop_
_entity_poly.entity_id
_entity_poly.type
_entity_poly.pdbx_seq_one_letter_code
_entity_poly.pdbx_strand_id
1 'polypeptide(L)' 'MTFFKIIASLFALFAFSVQASHAPLKILIVNDDGCESPGSTSLQDKLTAKGYDVWMVAPATNQSGIGSAITFKTGKTF' A
#
# COMPACT_ATOMS: atom_id res chain seq x y z
N MET A 1 19.07 -49.67 12.60
CA MET A 1 19.60 -48.30 12.40
C MET A 1 18.99 -47.55 11.20
N THR A 2 18.10 -48.17 10.42
CA THR A 2 17.40 -47.55 9.27
C THR A 2 16.08 -46.87 9.66
N PHE A 3 15.36 -47.39 10.66
CA PHE A 3 14.07 -46.87 11.11
C PHE A 3 14.16 -45.45 11.73
N PHE A 4 15.21 -45.19 12.50
CA PHE A 4 15.45 -43.88 13.13
C PHE A 4 15.78 -42.77 12.11
N LYS A 5 16.41 -43.14 10.99
CA LYS A 5 16.70 -42.23 9.87
C LYS A 5 15.43 -41.83 9.10
N ILE A 6 14.47 -42.76 8.95
CA ILE A 6 13.20 -42.50 8.27
C ILE A 6 12.33 -41.53 9.09
N ILE A 7 12.29 -41.69 10.41
CA ILE A 7 11.56 -40.79 11.32
C ILE A 7 12.18 -39.39 11.32
N ALA A 8 13.51 -39.29 11.33
CA ALA A 8 14.20 -38.00 11.25
C ALA A 8 13.94 -37.26 9.92
N SER A 9 13.90 -37.97 8.78
CA SER A 9 13.55 -37.38 7.48
C SER A 9 12.07 -36.95 7.39
N LEU A 10 11.17 -37.65 8.08
CA LEU A 10 9.74 -37.29 8.09
C LEU A 10 9.47 -36.04 8.95
N PHE A 11 10.24 -35.83 10.02
CA PHE A 11 10.18 -34.60 10.83
C PHE A 11 10.73 -33.38 10.09
N ALA A 12 11.75 -33.55 9.24
CA ALA A 12 12.33 -32.47 8.44
C ALA A 12 11.36 -31.94 7.35
N LEU A 13 10.42 -32.76 6.87
CA LEU A 13 9.36 -32.34 5.94
C LEU A 13 8.26 -31.49 6.60
N PHE A 14 8.10 -31.57 7.93
CA PHE A 14 7.10 -30.81 8.69
C PHE A 14 7.62 -29.47 9.23
N ALA A 15 8.93 -29.23 9.18
CA ALA A 15 9.54 -27.97 9.56
C ALA A 15 9.41 -26.89 8.48
N PHE A 16 8.40 -26.99 7.60
CA PHE A 16 8.04 -25.91 6.69
C PHE A 16 7.53 -24.74 7.54
N SER A 17 8.39 -23.75 7.65
CA SER A 17 8.30 -22.60 8.52
C SER A 17 6.94 -21.90 8.46
N VAL A 18 6.33 -21.70 9.63
CA VAL A 18 5.26 -20.71 9.82
C VAL A 18 5.90 -19.34 9.67
N GLN A 19 5.95 -18.82 8.44
CA GLN A 19 6.42 -17.47 8.17
C GLN A 19 5.33 -16.50 8.60
N ALA A 20 5.59 -15.66 9.60
CA ALA A 20 4.70 -14.57 9.96
C ALA A 20 4.58 -13.60 8.77
N SER A 21 3.39 -13.52 8.17
CA SER A 21 3.08 -12.50 7.18
C SER A 21 3.19 -11.13 7.86
N HIS A 22 4.06 -10.26 7.35
CA HIS A 22 4.09 -8.87 7.79
C HIS A 22 2.81 -8.18 7.29
N ALA A 23 2.18 -7.36 8.13
CA ALA A 23 1.07 -6.54 7.68
C ALA A 23 1.54 -5.66 6.49
N PRO A 24 0.70 -5.48 5.47
CA PRO A 24 1.07 -4.67 4.31
C PRO A 24 1.37 -3.23 4.76
N LEU A 25 2.41 -2.63 4.16
CA LEU A 25 2.72 -1.22 4.40
C LEU A 25 1.51 -0.37 3.96
N LYS A 26 1.12 0.57 4.82
CA LYS A 26 0.05 1.54 4.54
C LYS A 26 0.63 2.77 3.85
N ILE A 27 0.06 3.15 2.72
CA ILE A 27 0.52 4.26 1.89
C ILE A 27 -0.64 5.23 1.66
N LEU A 28 -0.42 6.51 1.96
CA LEU A 28 -1.34 7.60 1.63
C LEU A 28 -0.79 8.37 0.43
N ILE A 29 -1.50 8.33 -0.69
CA ILE A 29 -1.19 9.12 -1.90
C ILE A 29 -1.94 10.45 -1.80
N VAL A 30 -1.17 11.53 -2.02
CA VAL A 30 -1.68 12.90 -2.11
C VAL A 30 -1.12 13.56 -3.37
N ASN A 31 -1.87 14.50 -3.93
CA ASN A 31 -1.44 15.34 -5.06
C ASN A 31 -2.23 16.67 -5.04
N ASP A 32 -1.86 17.59 -5.91
CA ASP A 32 -2.58 18.82 -6.23
C ASP A 32 -3.45 18.68 -7.49
N ASP A 33 -3.11 17.79 -8.43
CA ASP A 33 -3.85 17.59 -9.69
C ASP A 33 -5.30 17.10 -9.52
N GLY A 34 -5.59 16.41 -8.41
CA GLY A 34 -6.90 15.86 -8.09
C GLY A 34 -6.94 14.33 -7.99
N CYS A 35 -8.00 13.80 -7.38
CA CYS A 35 -8.15 12.37 -7.09
C CYS A 35 -8.21 11.47 -8.33
N GLU A 36 -8.66 12.01 -9.48
CA GLU A 36 -8.75 11.29 -10.75
C GLU A 36 -7.52 11.51 -11.65
N SER A 37 -6.44 12.12 -11.15
CA SER A 37 -5.28 12.39 -12.00
C SER A 37 -4.67 11.09 -12.54
N PRO A 38 -4.32 11.02 -13.84
CA PRO A 38 -3.84 9.77 -14.45
C PRO A 38 -2.58 9.21 -13.79
N GLY A 39 -1.69 10.08 -13.32
CA GLY A 39 -0.46 9.68 -12.64
C GLY A 39 -0.73 9.04 -11.28
N SER A 40 -1.63 9.62 -10.48
CA SER A 40 -1.91 9.15 -9.12
C SER A 40 -2.77 7.90 -9.11
N THR A 41 -3.75 7.79 -10.01
CA THR A 41 -4.53 6.55 -10.22
C THR A 41 -3.62 5.41 -10.67
N SER A 42 -2.74 5.63 -11.67
CA SER A 42 -1.75 4.63 -12.09
C SER A 42 -0.80 4.20 -10.97
N LEU A 43 -0.38 5.13 -10.11
CA LEU A 43 0.46 4.82 -8.96
C LEU A 43 -0.28 3.98 -7.93
N GLN A 44 -1.53 4.34 -7.61
CA GLN A 44 -2.39 3.59 -6.70
C GLN A 44 -2.56 2.15 -7.19
N ASP A 45 -2.88 1.95 -8.46
CA ASP A 45 -3.06 0.63 -9.06
C ASP A 45 -1.78 -0.21 -8.95
N LYS A 46 -0.62 0.37 -9.29
CA LYS A 46 0.68 -0.31 -9.26
C LYS A 46 1.12 -0.69 -7.84
N LEU A 47 0.84 0.15 -6.84
CA LEU A 47 1.17 -0.13 -5.44
C LEU A 47 0.20 -1.17 -4.86
N THR A 48 -1.09 -1.07 -5.18
CA THR A 48 -2.10 -2.05 -4.78
C THR A 48 -1.76 -3.44 -5.35
N ALA A 49 -1.38 -3.50 -6.63
CA ALA A 49 -0.95 -4.75 -7.28
C ALA A 49 0.32 -5.38 -6.66
N LYS A 50 1.12 -4.59 -5.94
CA LYS A 50 2.29 -5.06 -5.17
C LYS A 50 1.95 -5.54 -3.76
N GLY A 51 0.68 -5.47 -3.36
CA GLY A 51 0.21 -5.94 -2.05
C GLY A 51 0.29 -4.90 -0.92
N TYR A 52 0.42 -3.60 -1.25
CA TYR A 52 0.34 -2.53 -0.25
C TYR A 52 -1.11 -2.14 0.07
N ASP A 53 -1.34 -1.55 1.25
CA ASP A 53 -2.63 -0.96 1.66
C ASP A 53 -2.63 0.54 1.29
N VAL A 54 -3.29 0.90 0.19
CA VAL A 54 -3.11 2.20 -0.47
C VAL A 54 -4.39 3.05 -0.44
N TRP A 55 -4.27 4.28 0.06
CA TRP A 55 -5.36 5.23 0.21
C TRP A 55 -5.09 6.49 -0.62
N MET A 56 -6.11 7.02 -1.30
CA MET A 56 -6.03 8.27 -2.06
C MET A 56 -6.72 9.39 -1.28
N VAL A 57 -6.01 10.49 -1.01
CA VAL A 57 -6.59 11.73 -0.47
C VAL A 57 -6.05 12.90 -1.29
N ALA A 58 -6.90 13.41 -2.17
CA ALA A 58 -6.58 14.46 -3.12
C ALA A 58 -7.82 15.33 -3.35
N PRO A 59 -7.67 16.57 -3.84
CA PRO A 59 -8.80 17.43 -4.14
C PRO A 59 -9.69 16.84 -5.24
N ALA A 60 -10.97 17.24 -5.27
CA ALA A 60 -11.90 16.79 -6.31
C ALA A 60 -11.59 17.41 -7.69
N THR A 61 -10.85 18.52 -7.72
CA THR A 61 -10.48 19.26 -8.94
C THR A 61 -9.00 19.62 -8.89
N ASN A 62 -8.40 19.97 -10.03
CA ASN A 62 -7.02 20.41 -10.10
C ASN A 62 -6.79 21.68 -9.25
N GLN A 63 -5.73 21.68 -8.45
CA GLN A 63 -5.30 22.75 -7.55
C GLN A 63 -3.83 23.17 -7.78
N SER A 64 -3.27 22.90 -8.96
CA SER A 64 -1.89 23.24 -9.27
C SER A 64 -1.64 24.75 -9.24
N GLY A 65 -0.51 25.13 -8.62
CA GLY A 65 -0.10 26.53 -8.50
C GLY A 65 -0.71 27.28 -7.31
N ILE A 66 -1.58 26.68 -6.51
CA ILE A 66 -2.17 27.32 -5.31
C ILE A 66 -1.18 27.37 -4.12
N GLY A 67 -0.05 26.66 -4.23
CA GLY A 67 0.96 26.57 -3.17
C GLY A 67 0.46 25.77 -1.98
N SER A 68 0.98 26.06 -0.78
CA SER A 68 0.59 25.38 0.47
C SER A 68 -0.58 26.08 1.18
N ALA A 69 -1.52 26.64 0.43
CA ALA A 69 -2.65 27.38 0.99
C ALA A 69 -3.52 26.48 1.89
N ILE A 70 -4.06 27.06 2.97
CA ILE A 70 -4.92 26.36 3.93
C ILE A 70 -6.24 27.13 4.08
N THR A 71 -7.35 26.40 4.01
CA THR A 71 -8.70 26.96 4.15
C THR A 71 -9.05 27.15 5.63
N PHE A 72 -9.09 28.40 6.10
CA PHE A 72 -9.53 28.74 7.47
C PHE A 72 -11.03 29.06 7.59
N LYS A 73 -11.73 29.24 6.45
CA LYS A 73 -13.18 29.51 6.38
C LYS A 73 -13.79 28.75 5.21
N THR A 74 -14.94 28.12 5.43
CA THR A 74 -15.67 27.41 4.38
C THR A 74 -16.12 28.37 3.27
N GLY A 75 -16.23 27.87 2.03
CA GLY A 75 -16.71 28.64 0.88
C GLY A 75 -15.66 29.54 0.23
N LYS A 76 -14.37 29.38 0.56
CA LYS A 76 -13.27 30.03 -0.15
C LYS A 76 -13.00 29.29 -1.47
N THR A 77 -12.96 30.04 -2.58
CA THR A 77 -12.49 29.58 -3.89
C THR A 77 -11.09 30.15 -4.13
N PHE A 78 -10.16 29.30 -4.56
CA PHE A 78 -8.78 29.66 -4.91
C PHE A 78 -8.63 29.84 -6.41
#